data_AF-A0A1J0A9M4-F1
#
_entry.id   AF-A0A1J0A9M4-F1
#
_cell.length_a   1.000
_cell.length_b   1.000
_cell.length_c   1.000
_cell.angle_alpha   90.00
_cell.angle_beta   90.00
_cell.angle_gamma   90.00
#
_symmetry.space_group_name_H-M   'P 1'
#
loop_
_entity.id
_entity.type
_entity.pdbx_description
1 polymer ?
#
loop_
_entity_poly.entity_id
_entity_poly.type
_entity_poly.pdbx_seq_one_letter_code
_entity_poly.pdbx_strand_id
1 'polypeptide(L)'
;MEWWDELEASLSAKLDDFLRAHPDVAAGMEQDTLAEQETQTRQLLQQLRRETQTLEQKILTTGEQIRLWHERLKLAERSGRRDLVEAAKVRQGILMTQGNQYWAELTVTKKRIQQLETLLTQIQSKREHVQKKPASAPSQSTSDSVDNEFKTMELELEFEKLKREMGRP
;
A
#
# COMPACT_ATOMS: atom_id res chain seq x y z
N MET A 1 29.69 -23.02 -8.17
CA MET A 1 28.52 -22.21 -8.57
C MET A 1 28.92 -20.74 -8.46
N GLU A 2 30.07 -20.35 -9.03
CA GLU A 2 30.68 -19.00 -8.86
C GLU A 2 30.75 -18.21 -10.18
N TRP A 3 30.60 -18.88 -11.33
CA TRP A 3 30.72 -18.25 -12.65
C TRP A 3 29.52 -17.37 -13.03
N TRP A 4 28.35 -17.60 -12.42
CA TRP A 4 27.13 -16.81 -12.63
C TRP A 4 27.22 -15.46 -11.91
N ASP A 5 27.68 -15.48 -10.65
CA ASP A 5 27.89 -14.28 -9.86
C ASP A 5 28.99 -13.39 -10.47
N GLU A 6 30.04 -13.99 -11.02
CA GLU A 6 31.11 -13.28 -11.74
C GLU A 6 30.64 -12.69 -13.07
N LEU A 7 29.71 -13.36 -13.77
CA LEU A 7 29.06 -12.85 -14.97
C LEU A 7 28.12 -11.67 -14.64
N GLU A 8 27.31 -11.79 -13.59
CA GLU A 8 26.38 -10.75 -13.11
C GLU A 8 27.15 -9.49 -12.66
N ALA A 9 28.25 -9.65 -11.93
CA ALA A 9 29.15 -8.56 -11.57
C ALA A 9 29.77 -7.88 -12.80
N SER A 10 30.19 -8.67 -13.81
CA SER A 10 30.79 -8.11 -15.04
C SER A 10 29.79 -7.37 -15.93
N LEU A 11 28.52 -7.81 -15.94
CA LEU A 11 27.43 -7.16 -16.65
C LEU A 11 27.01 -5.87 -15.94
N SER A 12 26.95 -5.88 -14.61
CA SER A 12 26.66 -4.70 -13.79
C SER A 12 27.74 -3.62 -13.93
N ALA A 13 29.03 -4.00 -13.90
CA ALA A 13 30.13 -3.05 -14.11
C ALA A 13 30.11 -2.42 -15.52
N LYS A 14 29.82 -3.21 -16.56
CA LYS A 14 29.69 -2.71 -17.93
C LYS A 14 28.43 -1.86 -18.12
N LEU A 15 27.35 -2.17 -17.42
CA LEU A 15 26.13 -1.38 -17.41
C LEU A 15 26.37 -0.02 -16.74
N ASP A 16 27.09 0.01 -15.61
CA ASP A 16 27.49 1.25 -14.93
C ASP A 16 28.40 2.12 -15.81
N ASP A 17 29.40 1.53 -16.45
CA ASP A 17 30.28 2.25 -17.39
C ASP A 17 29.50 2.76 -18.62
N PHE A 18 28.51 2.00 -19.10
CA PHE A 18 27.63 2.40 -20.20
C PHE A 18 26.67 3.53 -19.79
N LEU A 19 26.10 3.48 -18.59
CA LEU A 19 25.19 4.51 -18.05
C LEU A 19 25.94 5.81 -17.74
N ARG A 20 27.20 5.75 -17.29
CA ARG A 20 28.08 6.92 -17.14
C ARG A 20 28.45 7.56 -18.48
N ALA A 21 28.61 6.75 -19.53
CA ALA A 21 28.89 7.23 -20.88
C ALA A 21 27.65 7.83 -21.58
N HIS A 22 26.44 7.46 -21.14
CA HIS A 22 25.16 7.87 -21.72
C HIS A 22 24.17 8.36 -20.64
N PRO A 23 24.37 9.56 -20.07
CA PRO A 23 23.51 10.10 -19.01
C PRO A 23 22.04 10.24 -19.42
N ASP A 24 21.76 10.41 -20.71
CA ASP A 24 20.39 10.45 -21.25
C ASP A 24 19.69 9.07 -21.15
N VAL A 25 20.45 7.97 -21.25
CA VAL A 25 19.93 6.60 -21.09
C VAL A 25 19.64 6.32 -19.62
N ALA A 26 20.49 6.76 -18.70
CA ALA A 26 20.24 6.67 -17.27
C ALA A 26 18.99 7.48 -16.85
N ALA A 27 18.82 8.70 -17.38
CA ALA A 27 17.63 9.51 -17.17
C ALA A 27 16.36 8.87 -17.77
N GLY A 28 16.48 8.21 -18.93
CA GLY A 28 15.38 7.44 -19.53
C GLY A 28 14.97 6.23 -18.68
N MET A 29 15.93 5.46 -18.17
CA MET A 29 15.69 4.34 -17.26
C MET A 29 15.04 4.78 -15.94
N GLU A 30 15.46 5.93 -15.38
CA GLU A 30 14.82 6.51 -14.19
C GLU A 30 13.36 6.94 -14.47
N GLN A 31 13.07 7.48 -15.65
CA GLN A 31 11.70 7.82 -16.04
C GLN A 31 10.82 6.58 -16.23
N ASP A 32 11.35 5.53 -16.85
CA ASP A 32 10.63 4.28 -17.08
C ASP A 32 10.31 3.57 -15.76
N THR A 33 11.29 3.50 -14.84
CA THR A 33 11.09 2.93 -13.50
C THR A 33 10.07 3.72 -12.68
N LEU A 34 10.11 5.05 -12.71
CA LEU A 34 9.09 5.89 -12.05
C LEU A 34 7.69 5.70 -12.66
N ALA A 35 7.58 5.56 -13.98
CA ALA A 35 6.32 5.30 -14.66
C ALA A 35 5.74 3.92 -14.31
N GLU A 36 6.59 2.91 -14.18
CA GLU A 36 6.19 1.58 -13.74
C GLU A 36 5.70 1.60 -12.28
N GLN A 37 6.46 2.23 -11.38
CA GLN A 37 6.07 2.39 -9.97
C GLN A 37 4.74 3.14 -9.82
N GLU A 38 4.52 4.19 -10.62
CA GLU A 38 3.26 4.93 -10.66
C GLU A 38 2.09 4.02 -11.08
N THR A 39 2.30 3.20 -12.10
CA THR A 39 1.29 2.27 -12.63
C THR A 39 0.94 1.19 -11.61
N GLN A 40 1.95 0.57 -10.99
CA GLN A 40 1.77 -0.43 -9.94
C GLN A 40 1.04 0.17 -8.73
N THR A 41 1.43 1.38 -8.30
CA THR A 41 0.79 2.09 -7.18
C THR A 41 -0.69 2.39 -7.48
N ARG A 42 -1.01 2.82 -8.70
CA ARG A 42 -2.41 3.03 -9.13
C ARG A 42 -3.23 1.73 -9.14
N GLN A 43 -2.66 0.63 -9.63
CA GLN A 43 -3.35 -0.67 -9.64
C GLN A 43 -3.66 -1.14 -8.22
N LEU A 44 -2.68 -1.05 -7.32
CA LEU A 44 -2.86 -1.39 -5.91
C LEU A 44 -3.93 -0.51 -5.25
N LEU A 45 -3.94 0.79 -5.54
CA LEU A 45 -4.97 1.71 -5.05
C LEU A 45 -6.38 1.31 -5.51
N GLN A 46 -6.53 0.94 -6.79
CA GLN A 46 -7.80 0.47 -7.32
C GLN A 46 -8.26 -0.83 -6.64
N GLN A 47 -7.34 -1.76 -6.41
CA GLN A 47 -7.64 -2.99 -5.69
C GLN A 47 -8.14 -2.70 -4.27
N LEU A 48 -7.41 -1.90 -3.49
CA LEU A 48 -7.80 -1.56 -2.10
C LEU A 48 -9.13 -0.81 -2.03
N ARG A 49 -9.44 0.03 -3.03
CA ARG A 49 -10.75 0.70 -3.13
C ARG A 49 -11.88 -0.30 -3.36
N ARG A 50 -11.68 -1.34 -4.18
CA ARG A 50 -12.67 -2.43 -4.37
C ARG A 50 -12.84 -3.27 -3.11
N GLU A 51 -11.74 -3.55 -2.40
CA GLU A 51 -11.78 -4.25 -1.12
C GLU A 51 -12.56 -3.44 -0.07
N THR A 52 -12.34 -2.13 -0.02
CA THR A 52 -13.10 -1.19 0.84
C THR A 52 -14.59 -1.28 0.58
N GLN A 53 -15.02 -1.22 -0.69
CA GLN A 53 -16.44 -1.37 -1.06
C GLN A 53 -17.01 -2.72 -0.63
N THR A 54 -16.23 -3.79 -0.77
CA THR A 54 -16.63 -5.14 -0.35
C THR A 54 -16.80 -5.22 1.17
N LEU A 55 -15.89 -4.65 1.94
CA LEU A 55 -15.97 -4.58 3.40
C LEU A 55 -17.17 -3.74 3.86
N GLU A 56 -17.43 -2.61 3.21
CA GLU A 56 -18.61 -1.78 3.50
C GLU A 56 -19.92 -2.56 3.29
N GLN A 57 -20.03 -3.33 2.20
CA GLN A 57 -21.18 -4.21 1.96
C GLN A 57 -21.29 -5.33 3.01
N LYS A 58 -20.19 -5.95 3.41
CA LYS A 58 -20.17 -6.96 4.48
C LYS A 58 -20.62 -6.36 5.82
N ILE A 59 -20.23 -5.13 6.15
CA ILE A 59 -20.64 -4.44 7.37
C ILE A 59 -22.14 -4.13 7.32
N LEU A 60 -22.65 -3.61 6.20
CA LEU A 60 -24.08 -3.31 6.05
C LEU A 60 -24.95 -4.57 6.21
N THR A 61 -24.60 -5.64 5.48
CA THR A 61 -25.31 -6.92 5.57
C THR A 61 -25.24 -7.53 6.98
N THR A 62 -24.09 -7.43 7.66
CA THR A 62 -23.95 -7.87 9.06
C THR A 62 -24.84 -7.03 9.99
N GLY A 63 -24.90 -5.71 9.79
CA GLY A 63 -25.78 -4.80 10.54
C GLY A 63 -27.26 -5.15 10.40
N GLU A 64 -27.71 -5.47 9.19
CA GLU A 64 -29.08 -5.95 8.94
C GLU A 64 -29.38 -7.27 9.67
N GLN A 65 -28.44 -8.21 9.65
CA GLN A 65 -28.57 -9.46 10.39
C GLN A 65 -28.63 -9.24 11.90
N ILE A 66 -27.79 -8.36 12.45
CA ILE A 66 -27.85 -7.98 13.87
C ILE A 66 -29.23 -7.44 14.22
N ARG A 67 -29.80 -6.54 13.39
CA ARG A 67 -31.15 -6.00 13.60
C ARG A 67 -32.21 -7.09 13.58
N LEU A 68 -32.14 -8.02 12.63
CA LEU A 68 -33.08 -9.15 12.54
C LEU A 68 -33.02 -10.04 13.79
N TRP A 69 -31.82 -10.41 14.25
CA TRP A 69 -31.65 -11.23 15.44
C TRP A 69 -32.04 -10.50 16.72
N HIS A 70 -31.85 -9.19 16.77
CA HIS A 70 -32.32 -8.37 17.88
C HIS A 70 -33.85 -8.34 17.98
N GLU A 71 -34.57 -8.24 16.85
CA GLU A 71 -36.03 -8.34 16.85
C GLU A 71 -36.52 -9.74 17.24
N ARG A 72 -35.83 -10.80 16.79
CA ARG A 72 -36.10 -12.19 17.22
C ARG A 72 -35.88 -12.38 18.72
N LEU A 73 -34.84 -11.77 19.27
CA LEU A 73 -34.56 -11.77 20.70
C LEU A 73 -35.72 -11.15 21.48
N LYS A 74 -36.17 -9.95 21.09
CA LYS A 74 -37.33 -9.30 21.72
C LYS A 74 -38.59 -10.17 21.67
N LEU A 75 -38.83 -10.86 20.56
CA LEU A 75 -39.97 -11.77 20.42
C LEU A 75 -39.87 -12.99 21.35
N ALA A 76 -38.67 -13.58 21.45
CA ALA A 76 -38.40 -14.69 22.37
C ALA A 76 -38.56 -14.28 23.84
N GLU A 77 -38.11 -13.07 24.19
CA GLU A 77 -38.26 -12.51 25.54
C GLU A 77 -39.74 -12.31 25.90
N ARG A 78 -40.53 -11.73 24.98
CA ARG A 78 -41.98 -11.55 25.17
C ARG A 78 -42.75 -12.87 25.32
N SER A 79 -42.29 -13.93 24.66
CA SER A 79 -42.92 -15.26 24.73
C SER A 79 -42.40 -16.12 25.89
N GLY A 80 -41.49 -15.62 26.72
CA GLY A 80 -40.96 -16.34 27.88
C GLY A 80 -40.10 -17.56 27.54
N ARG A 81 -39.71 -17.74 26.28
CA ARG A 81 -38.93 -18.88 25.79
C ARG A 81 -37.43 -18.66 25.99
N ARG A 82 -36.94 -18.99 27.18
CA ARG A 82 -35.54 -18.78 27.60
C ARG A 82 -34.50 -19.43 26.69
N ASP A 83 -34.80 -20.62 26.17
CA ASP A 83 -33.99 -21.35 25.19
C ASP A 83 -33.72 -20.51 23.93
N LEU A 84 -34.77 -19.88 23.38
CA LEU A 84 -34.67 -19.04 22.19
C LEU A 84 -33.99 -17.70 22.47
N VAL A 85 -34.19 -17.14 23.66
CA VAL A 85 -33.52 -15.90 24.09
C VAL A 85 -32.00 -16.11 24.11
N GLU A 86 -31.54 -17.20 24.70
CA GLU A 86 -30.11 -17.49 24.81
C GLU A 86 -29.47 -17.77 23.45
N ALA A 87 -30.13 -18.58 22.61
CA ALA A 87 -29.69 -18.83 21.24
C ALA A 87 -29.60 -17.55 20.40
N ALA A 88 -30.60 -16.65 20.51
CA ALA A 88 -30.59 -15.38 19.80
C ALA A 88 -29.48 -14.43 20.30
N LYS A 89 -29.23 -14.37 21.61
CA LYS A 89 -28.12 -13.59 22.20
C LYS A 89 -26.76 -14.06 21.69
N VAL A 90 -26.51 -15.38 21.72
CA VAL A 90 -25.26 -15.95 21.20
C VAL A 90 -25.07 -15.59 19.73
N ARG A 91 -26.12 -15.74 18.92
CA ARG A 91 -26.03 -15.42 17.48
C ARG A 91 -25.79 -13.94 17.23
N GLN A 92 -26.45 -13.06 17.97
CA GLN A 92 -26.23 -11.62 17.90
C GLN A 92 -24.79 -11.25 18.30
N GLY A 93 -24.26 -11.87 19.36
CA GLY A 93 -22.87 -11.67 19.79
C GLY A 93 -21.85 -12.04 18.72
N ILE A 94 -22.02 -13.21 18.09
CA ILE A 94 -21.16 -13.65 16.97
C ILE A 94 -21.18 -12.63 15.83
N LEU A 95 -22.37 -12.16 15.44
CA LEU A 95 -22.52 -11.17 14.37
C LEU A 95 -21.88 -9.82 14.74
N MET A 96 -21.99 -9.39 16.00
CA MET A 96 -21.31 -8.17 16.48
C MET A 96 -19.79 -8.32 16.41
N THR A 97 -19.24 -9.45 16.84
CA THR A 97 -17.80 -9.70 16.73
C THR A 97 -17.33 -9.69 15.28
N GLN A 98 -18.09 -10.33 14.37
CA GLN A 98 -17.80 -10.31 12.93
C GLN A 98 -17.87 -8.90 12.35
N GLY A 99 -18.90 -8.12 12.71
CA GLY A 99 -19.03 -6.73 12.29
C GLY A 99 -17.84 -5.87 12.75
N ASN A 100 -17.40 -6.06 14.00
CA ASN A 100 -16.24 -5.36 14.54
C ASN A 100 -14.94 -5.73 13.80
N GLN A 101 -14.77 -7.00 13.41
CA GLN A 101 -13.62 -7.45 12.61
C GLN A 101 -13.61 -6.75 11.24
N TYR A 102 -14.72 -6.76 10.51
CA TYR A 102 -14.80 -6.07 9.21
C TYR A 102 -14.56 -4.56 9.34
N TRP A 103 -15.03 -3.95 10.42
CA TRP A 103 -14.80 -2.52 10.67
C TRP A 103 -13.34 -2.21 10.99
N ALA A 104 -12.65 -3.07 11.74
CA ALA A 104 -11.22 -2.97 11.99
C ALA A 104 -10.41 -3.10 10.69
N GLU A 105 -10.73 -4.11 9.86
CA GLU A 105 -10.13 -4.30 8.53
C GLU A 105 -10.35 -3.07 7.65
N LEU A 106 -11.59 -2.55 7.58
CA LEU A 106 -11.92 -1.35 6.81
C LEU A 106 -11.07 -0.15 7.24
N THR A 107 -10.88 0.03 8.54
CA THR A 107 -10.09 1.14 9.09
C THR A 107 -8.63 1.05 8.66
N VAL A 108 -8.04 -0.15 8.72
CA VAL A 108 -6.65 -0.38 8.29
C VAL A 108 -6.52 -0.16 6.78
N THR A 109 -7.45 -0.71 5.98
CA THR A 109 -7.45 -0.53 4.52
C THR A 109 -7.58 0.94 4.12
N LYS A 110 -8.43 1.72 4.79
CA LYS A 110 -8.56 3.17 4.54
C LYS A 110 -7.26 3.94 4.86
N LYS A 111 -6.56 3.61 5.95
CA LYS A 111 -5.24 4.20 6.24
C LYS A 111 -4.22 3.85 5.15
N ARG A 112 -4.20 2.60 4.68
CA ARG A 112 -3.30 2.16 3.60
C ARG A 112 -3.56 2.90 2.29
N ILE A 113 -4.83 3.16 1.96
CA ILE A 113 -5.21 3.99 0.79
C ILE A 113 -4.62 5.40 0.91
N GLN A 114 -4.76 6.06 2.08
CA GLN A 114 -4.21 7.41 2.28
C GLN A 114 -2.68 7.46 2.13
N GLN A 115 -1.98 6.45 2.66
CA GLN A 115 -0.53 6.33 2.51
C GLN A 115 -0.14 6.17 1.03
N LEU A 116 -0.85 5.31 0.29
CA LEU A 116 -0.59 5.11 -1.14
C LEU A 116 -0.93 6.33 -1.99
N GLU A 117 -1.95 7.10 -1.64
CA GLU A 117 -2.24 8.37 -2.32
C GLU A 117 -1.11 9.37 -2.13
N THR A 118 -0.54 9.44 -0.92
CA THR A 118 0.62 10.29 -0.64
C THR A 118 1.85 9.84 -1.45
N LEU A 119 2.15 8.54 -1.46
CA LEU A 119 3.24 7.97 -2.26
C LEU A 119 3.06 8.23 -3.77
N LEU A 120 1.84 8.07 -4.28
CA LEU A 120 1.55 8.35 -5.69
C LEU A 120 1.83 9.82 -6.03
N THR A 121 1.47 10.75 -5.14
CA THR A 121 1.71 12.18 -5.32
C THR A 121 3.21 12.49 -5.33
N GLN A 122 4.00 11.81 -4.49
CA GLN A 122 5.46 11.93 -4.48
C GLN A 122 6.12 11.35 -5.73
N ILE A 123 5.64 10.21 -6.24
CA ILE A 123 6.13 9.64 -7.50
C ILE A 123 5.83 10.59 -8.67
N GLN A 124 4.64 11.20 -8.70
CA GLN A 124 4.26 12.17 -9.71
C GLN A 124 5.12 13.43 -9.66
N SER A 125 5.36 14.00 -8.48
CA SER A 125 6.24 15.16 -8.35
C SER A 125 7.67 14.84 -8.79
N LYS A 126 8.23 13.70 -8.36
CA LYS A 126 9.56 13.23 -8.82
C LYS A 126 9.61 13.11 -10.34
N ARG A 127 8.58 12.51 -10.95
CA ARG A 127 8.48 12.38 -12.41
C ARG A 127 8.45 13.73 -13.12
N GLU A 128 7.72 14.72 -12.60
CA GLU A 128 7.72 16.09 -13.13
C GLU A 128 9.10 16.77 -12.99
N HIS A 129 9.80 16.55 -11.87
CA HIS A 129 11.13 17.09 -11.66
C HIS A 129 12.17 16.48 -12.62
N VAL A 130 12.12 15.16 -12.84
CA VAL A 130 13.01 14.45 -13.78
C VAL A 130 12.72 14.85 -15.24
N GLN A 131 11.45 15.11 -15.59
CA GLN A 131 11.08 15.60 -16.93
C GLN A 131 11.48 17.05 -17.19
N LYS A 132 11.51 17.90 -16.16
CA LYS A 132 11.86 19.34 -16.29
C LYS A 132 13.36 19.60 -16.23
N LYS A 133 14.21 18.61 -15.92
CA LYS A 133 15.68 18.77 -15.90
C LYS A 133 16.21 18.78 -17.34
N PRO A 134 16.68 19.91 -17.89
CA PRO A 134 17.16 19.95 -19.27
C PRO A 134 18.45 19.15 -19.41
N ALA A 135 18.59 18.42 -20.53
CA ALA A 135 19.79 17.67 -20.94
C ALA A 135 21.03 18.57 -21.21
N SER A 136 20.96 19.86 -20.87
CA SER A 136 21.98 20.88 -21.11
C SER A 136 22.22 21.77 -19.89
N ALA A 137 22.12 21.22 -18.67
CA ALA A 137 22.78 21.83 -17.53
C ALA A 137 24.24 21.32 -17.50
N PRO A 138 25.26 22.16 -17.75
CA PRO A 138 26.64 21.74 -17.55
C PRO A 138 26.79 21.30 -16.09
N SER A 139 27.55 20.23 -15.86
CA SER A 139 27.84 19.63 -14.57
C SER A 139 28.01 20.67 -13.47
N GLN A 140 26.93 20.98 -12.75
CA GLN A 140 26.97 21.82 -11.57
C GLN A 140 26.87 20.91 -10.35
N SER A 141 28.03 20.83 -9.70
CA SER A 141 28.28 20.47 -8.31
C SER A 141 27.82 19.09 -7.82
N THR A 142 28.82 18.31 -7.42
CA THR A 142 28.75 17.10 -6.60
C THR A 142 27.88 17.23 -5.34
N SER A 143 27.48 18.43 -4.91
CA SER A 143 26.53 18.63 -3.81
C SER A 143 25.14 18.08 -4.12
N ASP A 144 24.62 18.31 -5.33
CA ASP A 144 23.21 18.02 -5.65
C ASP A 144 23.00 16.52 -5.92
N SER A 145 24.04 15.84 -6.41
CA SER A 145 24.06 14.38 -6.55
C SER A 145 24.09 13.70 -5.19
N VAL A 146 24.91 14.22 -4.26
CA VAL A 146 25.00 13.71 -2.90
C VAL A 146 23.71 13.99 -2.12
N ASP A 147 23.09 15.16 -2.31
CA ASP A 147 21.79 15.49 -1.71
C ASP A 147 20.65 14.59 -2.23
N ASN A 148 20.68 14.21 -3.51
CA ASN A 148 19.72 13.27 -4.07
C ASN A 148 19.97 11.84 -3.61
N GLU A 149 21.22 11.38 -3.54
CA GLU A 149 21.57 10.08 -2.94
C GLU A 149 21.17 10.03 -1.46
N PHE A 150 21.35 11.12 -0.72
CA PHE A 150 20.96 11.22 0.68
C PHE A 150 19.44 11.14 0.87
N LYS A 151 18.66 11.83 0.02
CA LYS A 151 17.19 11.73 0.01
C LYS A 151 16.70 10.34 -0.37
N THR A 152 17.43 9.65 -1.25
CA THR A 152 17.11 8.28 -1.67
C THR A 152 17.36 7.30 -0.53
N MET A 153 18.51 7.43 0.16
CA MET A 153 18.81 6.67 1.38
C MET A 153 17.84 6.95 2.53
N GLU A 154 17.41 8.20 2.72
CA GLU A 154 16.45 8.57 3.76
C GLU A 154 15.08 7.90 3.52
N LEU A 155 14.61 7.89 2.28
CA LEU A 155 13.39 7.18 1.89
C LEU A 155 13.51 5.66 2.03
N GLU A 156 14.67 5.08 1.70
CA GLU A 156 14.96 3.66 1.89
C GLU A 156 14.92 3.27 3.39
N LEU A 157 15.49 4.12 4.25
CA LEU A 157 15.47 3.94 5.70
C LEU A 157 14.06 4.11 6.28
N GLU A 158 13.26 5.04 5.77
CA GLU A 158 11.86 5.19 6.14
C GLU A 158 11.04 3.97 5.71
N PHE A 159 11.28 3.45 4.50
CA PHE A 159 10.63 2.25 3.99
C PHE A 159 11.02 0.99 4.80
N GLU A 160 12.29 0.86 5.19
CA GLU A 160 12.76 -0.19 6.10
C GLU A 160 12.14 -0.07 7.50
N LYS A 161 12.04 1.15 8.05
CA LYS A 161 11.37 1.39 9.34
C LYS A 161 9.89 1.00 9.27
N LEU A 162 9.20 1.39 8.20
CA LEU A 162 7.82 1.00 7.95
C LEU A 162 7.68 -0.52 7.81
N LYS A 163 8.59 -1.19 7.11
CA LYS A 163 8.61 -2.66 7.03
C LYS A 163 8.87 -3.33 8.38
N ARG A 164 9.73 -2.77 9.25
CA ARG A 164 9.97 -3.29 10.61
C ARG A 164 8.78 -3.06 11.54
N GLU A 165 8.10 -1.92 11.45
CA GLU A 165 6.88 -1.65 12.21
C GLU A 165 5.70 -2.51 11.74
N MET A 166 5.63 -2.79 10.44
CA MET A 166 4.61 -3.65 9.82
C MET A 166 4.94 -5.14 9.89
N GLY A 167 6.16 -5.50 10.30
CA GLY A 167 6.73 -6.85 10.23
C GLY A 167 7.08 -7.48 11.58
N ARG A 168 6.65 -6.91 12.71
CA ARG A 168 6.73 -7.59 14.02
C ARG A 168 5.35 -8.17 14.37
N PRO A 169 5.26 -9.45 14.81
CA PRO A 169 4.00 -10.02 15.28
C PRO A 169 3.44 -9.27 16.50
#